data_AF-A0A2X4RFY7-F1
#
_entry.id   AF-A0A2X4RFY7-F1
#
_cell.length_a   1.000
_cell.length_b   1.000
_cell.length_c   1.000
_cell.angle_alpha   90.00
_cell.angle_beta   90.00
_cell.angle_gamma   90.00
#
_symmetry.space_group_name_H-M   'P 1'
#
loop_
_entity.id
_entity.type
_entity.pdbx_description
1 polymer ?
#
loop_
_entity_poly.entity_id
_entity_poly.type
_entity_poly.pdbx_seq_one_letter_code
_entity_poly.pdbx_strand_id
1 'polypeptide(L)'
;MKNYRAEDSLAYLADSVLASLDAANAEIQDFNGTCPEFDELPDNLQNAIYILDNIRDAVRREAMHHNVHRATHYSNGLPVRLHYKGEVVTDPEGVAYRPDNITTMHPNGTPDVAIPNQNNAA
;
A
#
# COMPACT_ATOMS: atom_id res chain seq x y z
N MET A 1 26.71 -1.51 6.45
CA MET A 1 25.29 -1.31 6.06
C MET A 1 25.21 -1.54 4.55
N LYS A 2 24.21 -2.27 4.05
CA LYS A 2 23.95 -2.29 2.60
C LYS A 2 23.47 -0.89 2.22
N ASN A 3 24.15 -0.23 1.28
CA ASN A 3 23.75 1.08 0.81
C ASN A 3 22.55 0.94 -0.13
N TYR A 4 21.40 1.48 0.26
CA TYR A 4 20.24 1.59 -0.64
C TYR A 4 20.45 2.75 -1.61
N ARG A 5 19.90 2.60 -2.82
CA ARG A 5 19.99 3.63 -3.87
C ARG A 5 18.76 4.54 -3.84
N ALA A 6 18.83 5.67 -4.53
CA ALA A 6 17.68 6.57 -4.67
C ALA A 6 16.49 5.88 -5.34
N GLU A 7 16.78 4.97 -6.28
CA GLU A 7 15.80 4.13 -6.95
C GLU A 7 15.08 3.19 -5.98
N ASP A 8 15.76 2.69 -4.94
CA ASP A 8 15.14 1.84 -3.92
C ASP A 8 14.15 2.64 -3.07
N SER A 9 14.51 3.88 -2.71
CA SER A 9 13.62 4.79 -2.00
C SER A 9 12.40 5.16 -2.84
N LEU A 10 12.58 5.39 -4.15
CA LEU A 10 11.46 5.69 -5.03
C LEU A 10 10.56 4.46 -5.26
N ALA A 11 11.13 3.25 -5.41
CA ALA A 11 10.35 2.02 -5.47
C ALA A 11 9.51 1.81 -4.20
N TYR A 12 10.12 2.05 -3.03
CA TYR A 12 9.45 1.97 -1.74
C TYR A 12 8.30 2.98 -1.64
N LEU A 13 8.53 4.25 -1.98
CA LEU A 13 7.50 5.28 -1.97
C LEU A 13 6.36 4.96 -2.95
N ALA A 14 6.71 4.47 -4.15
CA ALA A 14 5.72 4.08 -5.15
C ALA A 14 4.85 2.89 -4.71
N ASP A 15 5.33 1.98 -3.87
CA ASP A 15 4.50 0.89 -3.34
C ASP A 15 3.71 1.31 -2.09
N SER A 16 4.41 1.84 -1.07
CA SER A 16 3.81 2.22 0.23
C SER A 16 2.82 3.38 0.11
N VAL A 17 3.25 4.50 -0.48
CA VAL A 17 2.43 5.72 -0.53
C VAL A 17 1.22 5.50 -1.42
N LEU A 18 1.38 4.82 -2.57
CA LEU A 18 0.25 4.56 -3.44
C LEU A 18 -0.80 3.66 -2.76
N ALA A 19 -0.36 2.63 -2.03
CA ALA A 19 -1.29 1.81 -1.24
C ALA A 19 -2.01 2.64 -0.16
N SER A 20 -1.32 3.55 0.52
CA SER A 20 -1.95 4.46 1.49
C SER A 20 -2.91 5.47 0.85
N LEU A 21 -2.60 5.98 -0.34
CA LEU A 21 -3.50 6.88 -1.08
C LEU A 21 -4.75 6.14 -1.56
N ASP A 22 -4.62 4.88 -2.00
CA ASP A 22 -5.75 4.03 -2.36
C ASP A 22 -6.67 3.78 -1.15
N ALA A 23 -6.09 3.48 0.02
CA ALA A 23 -6.84 3.33 1.27
C ALA A 23 -7.53 4.64 1.69
N ALA A 24 -6.83 5.77 1.63
CA ALA A 24 -7.40 7.08 1.97
C ALA A 24 -8.56 7.47 1.05
N ASN A 25 -8.44 7.22 -0.26
CA ASN A 25 -9.55 7.43 -1.20
C ASN A 25 -10.76 6.56 -0.83
N ALA A 26 -10.56 5.29 -0.48
CA ALA A 26 -11.64 4.39 -0.09
C ALA A 26 -12.36 4.88 1.18
N GLU A 27 -11.62 5.33 2.20
CA GLU A 27 -12.19 5.90 3.43
C GLU A 27 -12.98 7.20 3.18
N ILE A 28 -12.48 8.08 2.29
CA ILE A 28 -13.21 9.31 1.92
C ILE A 28 -14.50 8.96 1.17
N GLN A 29 -14.44 7.93 0.32
CA GLN A 29 -15.59 7.49 -0.46
C GLN A 29 -16.61 6.73 0.40
N ASP A 30 -16.20 6.16 1.54
CA ASP A 30 -17.12 5.64 2.56
C ASP A 30 -17.77 6.76 3.38
N PHE A 31 -18.46 7.67 2.70
CA PHE A 31 -19.19 8.75 3.34
C PHE A 31 -20.39 8.18 4.11
N ASN A 32 -20.32 8.25 5.44
CA ASN A 32 -21.36 7.80 6.37
C ASN A 32 -21.80 6.33 6.19
N GLY A 33 -20.91 5.43 5.74
CA GLY A 33 -21.26 4.02 5.57
C GLY A 33 -22.04 3.72 4.29
N THR A 34 -22.19 4.69 3.38
CA THR A 34 -23.08 4.58 2.21
C THR A 34 -22.39 4.48 0.86
N CYS A 35 -21.05 4.54 0.80
CA CYS A 35 -20.24 4.46 -0.43
C CYS A 35 -20.90 5.10 -1.67
N PRO A 36 -21.25 6.40 -1.63
CA PRO A 36 -21.85 7.09 -2.78
C PRO A 36 -20.91 7.12 -3.99
N GLU A 37 -21.50 7.33 -5.16
CA GLU A 37 -20.72 7.60 -6.37
C GLU A 37 -19.91 8.91 -6.21
N PHE A 38 -18.86 9.06 -7.00
CA PHE A 38 -17.93 10.19 -6.84
C PHE A 38 -18.63 11.56 -6.94
N ASP A 39 -19.54 11.72 -7.90
CA ASP A 39 -20.29 12.96 -8.13
C ASP A 39 -21.40 13.22 -7.10
N GLU A 40 -21.73 12.22 -6.27
CA GLU A 40 -22.66 12.32 -5.15
C GLU A 40 -21.98 12.77 -3.85
N LEU A 41 -20.64 12.74 -3.79
CA LEU A 41 -19.88 13.22 -2.65
C LEU A 41 -19.99 14.76 -2.50
N PRO A 42 -19.93 15.30 -1.27
CA PRO A 42 -19.75 16.73 -1.07
C PRO A 42 -18.50 17.28 -1.78
N ASP A 43 -18.57 18.51 -2.31
CA ASP A 43 -17.49 19.16 -3.07
C ASP A 43 -16.14 19.12 -2.38
N ASN A 44 -16.09 19.27 -1.05
CA ASN A 44 -14.85 19.22 -0.28
C ASN A 44 -14.20 17.82 -0.29
N LEU A 45 -14.99 16.75 -0.33
CA LEU A 45 -14.50 15.37 -0.41
C LEU A 45 -14.09 15.01 -1.83
N GLN A 46 -14.83 15.45 -2.85
CA GLN A 46 -14.40 15.35 -4.25
C GLN A 46 -13.04 16.03 -4.46
N ASN A 47 -12.88 17.25 -3.94
CA ASN A 47 -11.62 17.99 -3.99
C ASN A 47 -10.49 17.26 -3.26
N ALA A 48 -10.76 16.62 -2.12
CA ALA A 48 -9.77 15.84 -1.40
C ALA A 48 -9.28 14.64 -2.24
N ILE A 49 -10.19 13.87 -2.84
CA ILE A 49 -9.85 12.76 -3.75
C ILE A 49 -9.01 13.27 -4.94
N TYR A 50 -9.37 14.40 -5.55
CA TYR A 50 -8.56 14.97 -6.63
C TYR A 50 -7.14 15.33 -6.19
N ILE A 51 -6.95 15.86 -4.98
CA ILE A 51 -5.61 16.14 -4.44
C ILE A 51 -4.82 14.84 -4.29
N LEU A 52 -5.44 13.79 -3.75
CA LEU A 52 -4.81 12.48 -3.58
C LEU A 52 -4.44 11.83 -4.91
N ASP A 53 -5.31 11.91 -5.91
CA ASP A 53 -5.06 11.42 -7.27
C ASP A 53 -3.89 12.16 -7.95
N ASN A 54 -3.82 13.49 -7.78
CA ASN A 54 -2.69 14.27 -8.28
C ASN A 54 -1.35 13.85 -7.65
N ILE A 55 -1.35 13.51 -6.35
CA ILE A 55 -0.16 12.99 -5.66
C ILE A 55 0.20 11.60 -6.18
N ARG A 56 -0.80 10.71 -6.32
CA ARG A 56 -0.63 9.36 -6.90
C ARG A 56 0.02 9.45 -8.29
N ASP A 57 -0.46 10.35 -9.14
CA ASP A 57 0.06 10.53 -10.49
C ASP A 57 1.47 11.13 -10.52
N ALA A 58 1.80 12.03 -9.60
CA ALA A 58 3.17 12.54 -9.47
C ALA A 58 4.15 11.41 -9.11
N VAL A 59 3.82 10.59 -8.11
CA VAL A 59 4.65 9.46 -7.67
C VAL A 59 4.77 8.40 -8.76
N ARG A 60 3.66 8.04 -9.42
CA ARG A 60 3.66 7.05 -10.52
C ARG A 60 4.52 7.51 -11.70
N ARG A 61 4.40 8.78 -12.12
CA ARG A 61 5.19 9.31 -13.24
C ARG A 61 6.68 9.24 -12.95
N GLU A 62 7.10 9.63 -11.75
CA GLU A 62 8.50 9.56 -11.34
C GLU A 62 8.99 8.10 -11.31
N ALA A 63 8.22 7.20 -10.69
CA ALA A 63 8.53 5.79 -10.64
C ALA A 63 8.60 5.12 -12.04
N MET A 64 7.76 5.56 -12.97
CA MET A 64 7.81 5.13 -14.37
C MET A 64 9.05 5.66 -15.08
N HIS A 65 9.39 6.94 -14.90
CA HIS A 65 10.58 7.55 -15.48
C HIS A 65 11.87 6.80 -15.10
N HIS A 66 11.97 6.39 -13.84
CA HIS A 66 13.11 5.61 -13.32
C HIS A 66 12.97 4.09 -13.49
N ASN A 67 11.92 3.60 -14.16
CA ASN A 67 11.62 2.16 -14.34
C ASN A 67 11.48 1.35 -13.04
N VAL A 68 11.22 2.00 -11.91
CA VAL A 68 11.05 1.33 -10.61
C VAL A 68 9.61 0.93 -10.31
N HIS A 69 8.64 1.39 -11.11
CA HIS A 69 7.21 1.03 -10.99
C HIS A 69 6.88 -0.48 -11.12
N ARG A 70 7.81 -1.31 -11.61
CA ARG A 70 7.65 -2.78 -11.74
C ARG A 70 8.63 -3.55 -10.86
N ALA A 71 9.42 -2.87 -10.03
CA ALA A 71 10.45 -3.52 -9.24
C ALA A 71 9.79 -4.48 -8.24
N THR A 72 9.95 -5.78 -8.47
CA THR A 72 9.52 -6.82 -7.52
C THR A 72 10.48 -6.92 -6.33
N HIS A 73 11.70 -6.42 -6.50
CA HIS A 73 12.77 -6.37 -5.50
C HIS A 73 13.55 -5.06 -5.61
N TYR A 74 14.05 -4.57 -4.49
CA TYR A 74 15.06 -3.52 -4.39
C TYR A 74 16.39 -3.95 -5.02
N SER A 75 17.25 -2.97 -5.32
CA SER A 75 18.60 -3.17 -5.87
C SER A 75 19.51 -4.06 -5.02
N ASN A 76 19.16 -4.25 -3.74
CA ASN A 76 19.87 -5.09 -2.80
C ASN A 76 19.29 -6.52 -2.65
N GLY A 77 18.31 -6.87 -3.50
CA GLY A 77 17.68 -8.19 -3.61
C GLY A 77 16.50 -8.44 -2.67
N LEU A 78 16.07 -7.43 -1.90
CA LEU A 78 14.95 -7.55 -0.96
C LEU A 78 13.60 -7.25 -1.64
N PRO A 79 12.52 -8.01 -1.42
CA PRO A 79 11.22 -7.74 -2.05
C PRO A 79 10.61 -6.39 -1.63
N VAL A 80 9.86 -5.76 -2.53
CA VAL A 80 9.17 -4.48 -2.24
C VAL A 80 7.85 -4.73 -1.51
N ARG A 81 7.11 -5.76 -1.94
CA ARG A 81 5.82 -6.18 -1.40
C ARG A 81 5.84 -7.65 -1.00
N LEU A 82 5.47 -7.96 0.23
CA LEU A 82 5.25 -9.33 0.69
C LEU A 82 3.74 -9.59 0.69
N HIS A 83 3.30 -10.59 -0.06
CA HIS A 83 1.95 -11.10 0.11
C HIS A 83 1.91 -11.96 1.37
N TYR A 84 1.11 -11.54 2.35
CA TYR A 84 0.95 -12.27 3.60
C TYR A 84 -0.16 -13.31 3.44
N LYS A 85 0.18 -14.57 3.71
CA LYS A 85 -0.80 -15.66 3.82
C LYS A 85 -0.86 -16.12 5.26
N GLY A 86 -1.48 -15.30 6.10
CA GLY A 86 -1.59 -15.53 7.54
C GLY A 86 -2.44 -16.71 7.96
N GLU A 87 -2.41 -16.95 9.27
CA GLU A 87 -3.42 -17.74 9.94
C GLU A 87 -4.80 -17.13 9.74
N VAL A 88 -5.82 -17.99 9.73
CA VAL A 88 -7.21 -17.56 9.72
C VAL A 88 -7.49 -16.87 11.05
N VAL A 89 -7.85 -15.59 11.01
CA VAL A 89 -8.28 -14.82 12.16
C VAL A 89 -9.80 -14.85 12.20
N THR A 90 -10.37 -15.09 13.38
CA THR A 90 -11.81 -14.97 13.61
C THR A 90 -12.09 -13.60 14.21
N ASP A 91 -12.94 -12.80 13.56
CA ASP A 91 -13.37 -11.52 14.11
C ASP A 91 -14.31 -11.70 15.33
N PRO A 92 -14.66 -10.63 16.06
CA PRO A 92 -15.57 -10.69 17.20
C PRO A 92 -16.98 -11.20 16.87
N GLU A 93 -17.35 -11.23 15.59
CA GLU A 93 -18.64 -11.65 15.06
C GLU A 93 -18.63 -13.14 14.63
N GLY A 94 -17.47 -13.80 14.74
CA GLY A 94 -17.28 -15.21 14.43
C GLY A 94 -16.89 -15.50 12.98
N VAL A 95 -16.62 -14.47 12.17
CA VAL A 95 -16.23 -14.63 10.76
C VAL A 95 -14.73 -14.86 10.67
N ALA A 96 -14.37 -15.99 10.07
CA ALA A 96 -13.01 -16.35 9.74
C ALA A 96 -12.55 -15.59 8.48
N TYR A 97 -11.54 -14.74 8.60
CA TYR A 97 -10.89 -14.08 7.47
C TYR A 97 -9.38 -14.30 7.49
N ARG A 98 -8.75 -14.27 6.31
CA ARG A 98 -7.29 -14.14 6.21
C ARG A 98 -6.99 -12.67 5.94
N PRO A 99 -6.12 -12.02 6.72
CA PRO A 99 -5.62 -10.70 6.34
C PRO A 99 -4.84 -10.88 5.04
N ASP A 100 -5.38 -10.46 3.90
CA ASP A 100 -4.79 -10.79 2.59
C ASP A 100 -3.51 -10.00 2.29
N ASN A 101 -3.18 -8.97 3.07
CA ASN A 101 -2.06 -8.09 2.77
C ASN A 101 -1.38 -7.56 4.04
N ILE A 102 -0.08 -7.77 4.16
CA ILE A 102 0.77 -7.02 5.09
C ILE A 102 1.80 -6.32 4.24
N THR A 103 1.65 -5.01 4.17
CA THR A 103 2.20 -4.19 3.09
C THR A 103 3.54 -3.59 3.49
N THR A 104 4.43 -3.61 2.50
CA THR A 104 5.72 -2.92 2.41
C THR A 104 6.82 -3.31 3.39
N MET A 105 8.00 -3.53 2.80
CA MET A 105 9.26 -3.67 3.50
C MET A 105 10.15 -2.51 3.06
N HIS A 106 10.74 -1.77 3.98
CA HIS A 106 11.69 -0.71 3.65
C HIS A 106 12.95 -1.29 2.97
N PRO A 107 13.66 -0.53 2.10
CA PRO A 107 14.85 -1.02 1.42
C PRO A 107 15.95 -1.61 2.30
N ASN A 108 16.06 -1.22 3.58
CA ASN A 108 17.03 -1.82 4.51
C ASN A 108 16.62 -3.23 5.01
N GLY A 109 15.44 -3.72 4.64
CA GLY A 109 14.86 -4.99 5.10
C GLY A 109 14.00 -4.89 6.36
N THR A 110 13.73 -3.69 6.88
CA THR A 110 12.82 -3.51 8.01
C THR A 110 11.38 -3.45 7.50
N PRO A 111 10.47 -4.31 7.98
CA PRO A 111 9.04 -4.18 7.71
C PRO A 111 8.49 -2.89 8.33
N ASP A 112 7.57 -2.20 7.65
CA ASP A 112 6.92 -1.00 8.20
C ASP A 112 5.74 -1.33 9.11
N VAL A 113 5.28 -2.57 9.05
CA VAL A 113 4.27 -3.17 9.91
C VAL A 113 4.85 -4.46 10.50
N ALA A 114 4.55 -4.75 11.77
CA ALA A 114 4.99 -5.99 12.39
C ALA A 114 4.46 -7.17 11.57
N ILE A 115 5.37 -7.97 11.00
CA ILE A 115 4.99 -9.22 10.31
C ILE A 115 4.51 -10.19 11.39
N PRO A 116 3.21 -10.54 11.46
CA PRO A 116 2.70 -11.52 12.40
C PRO A 116 3.32 -12.88 12.06
N ASN A 117 3.34 -13.78 13.04
CA ASN A 117 3.90 -15.12 12.87
C ASN A 117 3.35 -15.78 11.60
N GLN A 118 4.26 -16.17 10.70
CA GLN A 118 3.94 -16.97 9.53
C GLN A 118 3.89 -18.43 9.98
N ASN A 119 2.70 -19.00 10.13
CA ASN A 119 2.57 -20.45 10.24
C ASN A 119 2.75 -21.07 8.84
N ASN A 120 4.01 -21.14 8.41
CA ASN A 120 4.43 -21.94 7.27
C ASN A 120 4.44 -23.41 7.70
N ALA A 121 3.25 -23.99 7.90
CA ALA A 121 3.13 -25.44 7.91
C ALA A 121 3.40 -25.93 6.48
N ALA A 122 4.55 -26.60 6.32
CA ALA A 122 5.02 -27.23 5.08
C ALA A 122 4.06 -28.32 4.58
#